data_AF-A0AA48KDK6-F1
#
_entry.id   AF-A0AA48KDK6-F1
#
_cell.length_a   1.000
_cell.length_b   1.000
_cell.length_c   1.000
_cell.angle_alpha   90.00
_cell.angle_beta   90.00
_cell.angle_gamma   90.00
#
_symmetry.space_group_name_H-M   'P 1'
#
loop_
_entity.id
_entity.type
_entity.pdbx_description
1 polymer ?
#
loop_
_entity_poly.entity_id
_entity_poly.type
_entity_poly.pdbx_seq_one_letter_code
_entity_poly.pdbx_strand_id
1 'polypeptide(L)'
;MARLRLLLPSLLALAVPGFAQHLPDKFRDNRAGWEESLAKGASAPVRKATESLLLQEGPAVNPSDYNAMHALVAVMGLAARSCVMEGAWEDAVAHLKKAAQTAADNASGAEATLGSIRGQHQANLKAWRTELAKLEQRVQDLDAQPGLTSDQLKVRTQARAQMDEYRNAAAASERSLGEIASILAQLRKEQDVYAASLAEWQGFLAKEKADIARVGSNEAYVTEKLEQVKGDDAKPLAERLAYARRLVRLDPVSADGKRFLAGLTGGEEEKPAPKPAPARKAKKAKSKKARAAN
;
A
#
# COMPACT_ATOMS: atom_id res chain seq x y z
N MET A 1 -36.55 -37.32 -25.21
CA MET A 1 -36.72 -36.31 -24.14
C MET A 1 -35.63 -36.51 -23.09
N ALA A 2 -34.52 -35.77 -23.19
CA ALA A 2 -33.48 -35.72 -22.16
C ALA A 2 -33.62 -34.38 -21.44
N ARG A 3 -34.02 -34.41 -20.16
CA ARG A 3 -34.16 -33.21 -19.34
C ARG A 3 -32.77 -32.67 -19.06
N LEU A 4 -32.39 -31.62 -19.79
CA LEU A 4 -31.23 -30.80 -19.48
C LEU A 4 -31.51 -30.14 -18.12
N ARG A 5 -30.79 -30.59 -17.09
CA ARG A 5 -30.78 -29.93 -15.78
C ARG A 5 -30.28 -28.50 -16.00
N LEU A 6 -31.18 -27.52 -15.91
CA LEU A 6 -30.82 -26.12 -15.68
C LEU A 6 -30.00 -26.08 -14.39
N LEU A 7 -28.69 -25.91 -14.53
CA LEU A 7 -27.90 -25.26 -13.50
C LEU A 7 -28.29 -23.78 -13.57
N LEU A 8 -29.30 -23.39 -12.77
CA LEU A 8 -29.43 -21.99 -12.38
C LEU A 8 -28.07 -21.56 -11.82
N PRO A 9 -27.51 -20.42 -12.25
CA PRO A 9 -26.48 -19.77 -11.46
C PRO A 9 -27.20 -19.28 -10.20
N SER A 10 -27.11 -20.07 -9.13
CA SER A 10 -27.43 -19.60 -7.80
C SER A 10 -26.61 -18.35 -7.55
N LEU A 11 -27.34 -17.25 -7.37
CA LEU A 11 -26.93 -16.03 -6.72
C LEU A 11 -25.83 -16.28 -5.69
N LEU A 12 -24.85 -15.37 -5.70
CA LEU A 12 -24.03 -15.05 -4.54
C LEU A 12 -24.87 -15.09 -3.26
N ALA A 13 -24.68 -16.12 -2.44
CA ALA A 13 -25.00 -16.12 -1.02
C ALA A 13 -24.46 -17.41 -0.42
N LEU A 14 -23.17 -17.42 -0.07
CA LEU A 14 -22.68 -18.31 0.98
C LEU A 14 -22.22 -17.46 2.15
N ALA A 15 -23.17 -17.35 3.08
CA ALA A 15 -23.03 -17.25 4.53
C ALA A 15 -21.93 -16.31 5.06
N VAL A 16 -22.38 -15.15 5.55
CA VAL A 16 -21.67 -14.34 6.55
C VAL A 16 -21.85 -15.04 7.91
N PRO A 17 -20.80 -15.61 8.53
CA PRO A 17 -20.82 -15.92 9.94
C PRO A 17 -20.26 -14.71 10.70
N GLY A 18 -21.13 -13.98 11.42
CA GLY A 18 -20.78 -13.00 12.46
C GLY A 18 -19.80 -11.89 12.08
N PHE A 19 -20.25 -10.63 12.06
CA PHE A 19 -19.44 -9.44 11.74
C PHE A 19 -18.22 -9.23 12.66
N ALA A 20 -17.16 -10.01 12.49
CA ALA A 20 -15.80 -9.54 12.72
C ALA A 20 -15.42 -8.72 11.48
N GLN A 21 -15.15 -7.42 11.64
CA GLN A 21 -14.64 -6.62 10.54
C GLN A 21 -13.32 -7.25 10.06
N HIS A 22 -13.28 -7.74 8.83
CA HIS A 22 -12.09 -8.35 8.25
C HIS A 22 -11.07 -7.28 7.86
N LEU A 23 -9.81 -7.68 7.65
CA LEU A 23 -8.71 -6.78 7.30
C LEU A 23 -9.03 -5.76 6.18
N PRO A 24 -9.71 -6.12 5.08
CA PRO A 24 -10.07 -5.16 4.02
C PRO A 24 -10.97 -4.03 4.51
N ASP A 25 -11.97 -4.34 5.35
CA ASP A 25 -12.90 -3.34 5.87
C ASP A 25 -12.17 -2.40 6.84
N LYS A 26 -11.40 -2.96 7.78
CA LYS A 26 -10.58 -2.17 8.71
C LYS A 26 -9.59 -1.26 7.97
N PHE A 27 -8.94 -1.77 6.92
CA PHE A 27 -8.05 -0.96 6.11
C PHE A 27 -8.79 0.17 5.39
N ARG A 28 -9.89 -0.14 4.68
CA ARG A 28 -10.70 0.85 3.95
C ARG A 28 -11.16 1.98 4.87
N ASP A 29 -11.67 1.63 6.04
CA ASP A 29 -12.30 2.60 6.95
C ASP A 29 -11.26 3.52 7.63
N ASN A 30 -10.02 3.06 7.83
CA ASN A 30 -8.97 3.82 8.52
C ASN A 30 -7.95 4.51 7.58
N ARG A 31 -7.83 4.05 6.34
CA ARG A 31 -6.77 4.48 5.40
C ARG A 31 -6.68 6.00 5.26
N ALA A 32 -7.81 6.68 5.04
CA ALA A 32 -7.82 8.12 4.81
C ALA A 32 -7.26 8.90 6.01
N GLY A 33 -7.66 8.53 7.22
CA GLY A 33 -7.17 9.17 8.44
C GLY A 33 -5.68 8.89 8.70
N TRP A 34 -5.19 7.70 8.35
CA TRP A 34 -3.77 7.38 8.42
C TRP A 34 -2.94 8.16 7.40
N GLU A 35 -3.40 8.26 6.15
CA GLU A 35 -2.72 9.05 5.12
C GLU A 35 -2.67 10.54 5.49
N GLU A 36 -3.77 11.09 6.02
CA GLU A 36 -3.80 12.47 6.53
C GLU A 36 -2.83 12.68 7.70
N SER A 37 -2.78 11.73 8.64
CA SER A 37 -1.86 11.77 9.77
C SER A 37 -0.40 11.74 9.32
N LEU A 38 -0.06 10.88 8.34
CA LEU A 38 1.27 10.83 7.74
C LEU A 38 1.63 12.15 7.04
N ALA A 39 0.68 12.75 6.30
CA ALA A 39 0.88 14.04 5.64
C ALA A 39 1.17 15.17 6.64
N LYS A 40 0.58 15.11 7.83
CA LYS A 40 0.86 16.03 8.96
C LYS A 40 2.12 15.68 9.75
N GLY A 41 2.85 14.62 9.39
CA GLY A 41 4.06 14.19 10.08
C GLY A 41 3.84 13.37 11.35
N ALA A 42 2.58 13.00 11.65
CA ALA A 42 2.18 12.20 12.81
C ALA A 42 2.26 10.69 12.49
N SER A 43 3.49 10.16 12.42
CA SER A 43 3.76 8.79 11.99
C SER A 43 3.64 7.73 13.10
N ALA A 44 3.98 8.05 14.35
CA ALA A 44 3.97 7.09 15.45
C ALA A 44 2.59 6.45 15.73
N PRO A 45 1.47 7.20 15.74
CA PRO A 45 0.16 6.60 15.88
C PRO A 45 -0.19 5.68 14.71
N VAL A 46 0.20 6.06 13.48
CA VAL A 46 -0.05 5.28 12.27
C VAL A 46 0.76 3.99 12.28
N ARG A 47 2.04 4.05 12.66
CA ARG A 47 2.89 2.86 12.81
C ARG A 47 2.28 1.89 13.81
N LYS A 48 1.93 2.37 15.01
CA LYS A 48 1.33 1.55 16.06
C LYS A 48 0.02 0.90 15.60
N ALA A 49 -0.85 1.68 14.92
CA ALA A 49 -2.13 1.18 14.44
C ALA A 49 -1.95 0.12 13.34
N THR A 50 -1.09 0.38 12.36
CA THR A 50 -0.83 -0.55 11.24
C THR A 50 -0.13 -1.82 11.72
N GLU A 51 0.88 -1.74 12.59
CA GLU A 51 1.54 -2.91 13.15
C GLU A 51 0.60 -3.73 14.05
N SER A 52 -0.25 -3.08 14.85
CA SER A 52 -1.28 -3.77 15.64
C SER A 52 -2.26 -4.50 14.74
N LEU A 53 -2.69 -3.88 13.63
CA LEU A 53 -3.61 -4.49 12.68
C LEU A 53 -2.96 -5.70 11.99
N LEU A 54 -1.70 -5.58 11.56
CA LEU A 54 -0.93 -6.67 10.95
C LEU A 54 -0.78 -7.85 11.92
N LEU A 55 -0.56 -7.59 13.22
CA LEU A 55 -0.43 -8.63 14.23
C LEU A 55 -1.75 -9.37 14.49
N GLN A 56 -2.85 -8.64 14.55
CA GLN A 56 -4.17 -9.18 14.90
C GLN A 56 -4.82 -9.92 13.74
N GLU A 57 -4.77 -9.35 12.54
CA GLU A 57 -5.56 -9.81 11.39
C GLU A 57 -4.71 -10.46 10.31
N GLY A 58 -3.42 -10.10 10.21
CA GLY A 58 -2.52 -10.60 9.17
C GLY A 58 -2.44 -12.12 9.09
N PRO A 59 -2.28 -12.86 10.21
CA PRO A 59 -2.21 -14.32 10.21
C PRO A 59 -3.51 -15.00 9.75
N ALA A 60 -4.65 -14.32 9.82
CA ALA A 60 -5.97 -14.85 9.45
C ALA A 60 -6.34 -14.57 7.99
N VAL A 61 -5.50 -13.84 7.24
CA VAL A 61 -5.75 -13.55 5.82
C VAL A 61 -5.69 -14.82 5.00
N ASN A 62 -6.76 -15.10 4.25
CA ASN A 62 -6.80 -16.22 3.32
C ASN A 62 -5.95 -15.90 2.07
N PRO A 63 -4.89 -16.68 1.77
CA PRO A 63 -4.04 -16.44 0.60
C PRO A 63 -4.75 -16.60 -0.75
N SER A 64 -5.92 -17.26 -0.77
CA SER A 64 -6.75 -17.40 -1.98
C SER A 64 -7.67 -16.21 -2.23
N ASP A 65 -7.85 -15.32 -1.24
CA ASP A 65 -8.61 -14.09 -1.39
C ASP A 65 -7.67 -12.95 -1.79
N TYR A 66 -7.66 -12.64 -3.07
CA TYR A 66 -6.77 -11.62 -3.61
C TYR A 66 -7.07 -10.20 -3.08
N ASN A 67 -8.32 -9.92 -2.67
CA ASN A 67 -8.69 -8.63 -2.09
C ASN A 67 -8.16 -8.53 -0.65
N ALA A 68 -8.24 -9.61 0.12
CA ALA A 68 -7.67 -9.69 1.46
C ALA A 68 -6.14 -9.55 1.44
N MET A 69 -5.49 -10.23 0.49
CA MET A 69 -4.06 -10.11 0.27
C MET A 69 -3.65 -8.70 -0.20
N HIS A 70 -4.43 -8.06 -1.07
CA HIS A 70 -4.21 -6.67 -1.49
C HIS A 70 -4.27 -5.71 -0.29
N ALA A 71 -5.28 -5.85 0.58
CA ALA A 71 -5.36 -5.05 1.80
C ALA A 71 -4.16 -5.29 2.73
N LEU A 72 -3.71 -6.55 2.86
CA LEU A 72 -2.53 -6.89 3.65
C LEU A 72 -1.26 -6.20 3.14
N VAL A 73 -1.01 -6.24 1.83
CA VAL A 73 0.09 -5.53 1.16
C VAL A 73 0.01 -4.02 1.44
N ALA A 74 -1.17 -3.43 1.29
CA ALA A 74 -1.38 -2.00 1.49
C ALA A 74 -1.12 -1.56 2.94
N VAL A 75 -1.53 -2.34 3.94
CA VAL A 75 -1.25 -2.08 5.36
C VAL A 75 0.25 -2.16 5.64
N MET A 76 0.96 -3.16 5.10
CA MET A 76 2.43 -3.23 5.20
C MET A 76 3.11 -2.02 4.53
N GLY A 77 2.58 -1.54 3.42
CA GLY A 77 3.05 -0.32 2.77
C GLY A 77 2.90 0.94 3.63
N LEU A 78 1.77 1.08 4.33
CA LEU A 78 1.58 2.17 5.28
C LEU A 78 2.49 2.05 6.49
N ALA A 79 2.68 0.84 7.03
CA ALA A 79 3.63 0.58 8.10
C ALA A 79 5.05 1.00 7.66
N ALA A 80 5.48 0.61 6.45
CA ALA A 80 6.76 1.03 5.90
C ALA A 80 6.90 2.56 5.80
N ARG A 81 5.90 3.25 5.24
CA ARG A 81 5.90 4.72 5.15
C ARG A 81 5.95 5.39 6.51
N SER A 82 5.25 4.84 7.51
CA SER A 82 5.31 5.36 8.88
C SER A 82 6.71 5.21 9.49
N CYS A 83 7.38 4.08 9.25
CA CYS A 83 8.78 3.86 9.65
C CYS A 83 9.74 4.84 8.98
N VAL A 84 9.57 5.12 7.68
CA VAL A 84 10.35 6.16 6.97
C VAL A 84 10.22 7.51 7.67
N MET A 85 8.98 7.91 7.96
CA MET A 85 8.68 9.18 8.62
C MET A 85 9.21 9.26 10.06
N GLU A 86 9.50 8.13 10.71
CA GLU A 86 10.15 8.06 12.03
C GLU A 86 11.68 7.96 11.97
N GLY A 87 12.28 7.97 10.77
CA GLY A 87 13.71 7.69 10.59
C GLY A 87 14.09 6.21 10.84
N ALA A 88 13.10 5.33 10.99
CA ALA A 88 13.26 3.87 11.20
C ALA A 88 13.45 3.15 9.86
N TRP A 89 14.42 3.58 9.06
CA TRP A 89 14.51 3.17 7.66
C TRP A 89 14.77 1.66 7.47
N GLU A 90 15.49 1.02 8.38
CA GLU A 90 15.66 -0.43 8.39
C GLU A 90 14.32 -1.17 8.60
N ASP A 91 13.49 -0.70 9.53
CA ASP A 91 12.16 -1.26 9.77
C ASP A 91 11.24 -1.03 8.56
N ALA A 92 11.38 0.11 7.88
CA ALA A 92 10.65 0.38 6.64
C ALA A 92 10.99 -0.64 5.56
N VAL A 93 12.27 -0.93 5.35
CA VAL A 93 12.72 -1.96 4.41
C VAL A 93 12.22 -3.36 4.80
N ALA A 94 12.17 -3.67 6.10
CA ALA A 94 11.62 -4.94 6.56
C ALA A 94 10.13 -5.10 6.22
N HIS A 95 9.33 -4.04 6.39
CA HIS A 95 7.93 -4.02 5.98
C HIS A 95 7.76 -4.06 4.45
N LEU A 96 8.56 -3.30 3.68
CA LEU A 96 8.55 -3.34 2.22
C LEU A 96 8.92 -4.71 1.67
N LYS A 97 9.86 -5.41 2.30
CA LYS A 97 10.24 -6.77 1.91
C LYS A 97 9.08 -7.73 2.04
N LYS A 98 8.34 -7.65 3.16
CA LYS A 98 7.12 -8.44 3.36
C LYS A 98 6.05 -8.05 2.34
N ALA A 99 5.80 -6.76 2.15
CA ALA A 99 4.82 -6.26 1.18
C ALA A 99 5.11 -6.74 -0.24
N ALA A 100 6.37 -6.64 -0.70
CA ALA A 100 6.79 -7.09 -2.03
C ALA A 100 6.62 -8.61 -2.21
N GLN A 101 6.98 -9.40 -1.20
CA GLN A 101 6.76 -10.85 -1.23
C GLN A 101 5.26 -11.18 -1.29
N THR A 102 4.45 -10.58 -0.40
CA THR A 102 3.00 -10.81 -0.37
C THR A 102 2.32 -10.35 -1.65
N ALA A 103 2.77 -9.25 -2.28
CA ALA A 103 2.26 -8.79 -3.57
C ALA A 103 2.58 -9.76 -4.70
N ALA A 104 3.80 -10.32 -4.72
CA ALA A 104 4.18 -11.34 -5.68
C ALA A 104 3.38 -12.64 -5.49
N ASP A 105 3.20 -13.08 -4.25
CA ASP A 105 2.39 -14.26 -3.92
C ASP A 105 0.93 -14.05 -4.33
N ASN A 106 0.36 -12.86 -4.08
CA ASN A 106 -0.99 -12.50 -4.48
C ASN A 106 -1.18 -12.52 -6.00
N ALA A 107 -0.27 -11.88 -6.75
CA ALA A 107 -0.32 -11.86 -8.20
C ALA A 107 -0.23 -13.27 -8.79
N SER A 108 0.68 -14.11 -8.28
CA SER A 108 0.85 -15.50 -8.70
C SER A 108 -0.38 -16.36 -8.38
N GLY A 109 -0.90 -16.28 -7.16
CA GLY A 109 -2.08 -17.04 -6.72
C GLY A 109 -3.35 -16.65 -7.48
N ALA A 110 -3.55 -15.35 -7.72
CA ALA A 110 -4.65 -14.84 -8.53
C ALA A 110 -4.51 -15.26 -9.99
N GLU A 111 -3.31 -15.24 -10.56
CA GLU A 111 -3.06 -15.69 -11.93
C GLU A 111 -3.41 -17.17 -12.14
N ALA A 112 -3.05 -18.04 -11.19
CA ALA A 112 -3.43 -19.45 -11.23
C ALA A 112 -4.96 -19.63 -11.20
N THR A 113 -5.63 -18.99 -10.23
CA THR A 113 -7.08 -19.15 -10.01
C THR A 113 -7.90 -18.52 -11.14
N LEU A 114 -7.65 -17.24 -11.44
CA LEU A 114 -8.36 -16.51 -12.48
C LEU A 114 -7.97 -17.00 -13.89
N GLY A 115 -6.77 -17.55 -14.07
CA GLY A 115 -6.33 -18.16 -15.32
C GLY A 115 -7.19 -19.36 -15.73
N SER A 116 -7.56 -20.21 -14.77
CA SER A 116 -8.47 -21.34 -14.99
C SER A 116 -9.87 -20.86 -15.39
N ILE A 117 -10.43 -19.90 -14.64
CA ILE A 117 -11.75 -19.31 -14.90
C ILE A 117 -11.78 -18.63 -16.28
N ARG A 118 -10.72 -17.89 -16.62
CA ARG A 118 -10.52 -17.28 -17.94
C ARG A 118 -10.57 -18.33 -19.05
N GLY A 119 -9.86 -19.44 -18.88
CA GLY A 119 -9.89 -20.56 -19.82
C GLY A 119 -11.29 -21.14 -20.03
N GLN A 120 -12.07 -21.27 -18.96
CA GLN A 120 -13.45 -21.73 -19.03
C GLN A 120 -14.36 -20.77 -19.81
N HIS A 121 -14.28 -19.46 -19.55
CA HIS A 121 -15.04 -18.46 -20.33
C HIS A 121 -14.64 -18.45 -21.81
N GLN A 122 -13.34 -18.57 -22.12
CA GLN A 122 -12.87 -18.64 -23.51
C GLN A 122 -13.40 -19.87 -24.24
N ALA A 123 -13.38 -21.04 -23.59
CA ALA A 123 -13.93 -22.27 -24.14
C ALA A 123 -15.46 -22.16 -24.37
N ASN A 124 -16.19 -21.61 -23.39
CA ASN A 124 -17.62 -21.39 -23.50
C ASN A 124 -17.98 -20.44 -24.64
N LEU A 125 -17.26 -19.32 -24.80
CA LEU A 125 -17.46 -18.39 -25.90
C LEU A 125 -17.28 -19.05 -27.26
N LYS A 126 -16.25 -19.89 -27.42
CA LYS A 126 -16.04 -20.65 -28.65
C LYS A 126 -17.20 -21.61 -28.93
N ALA A 127 -17.66 -22.32 -27.91
CA ALA A 127 -18.78 -23.26 -28.02
C ALA A 127 -20.08 -22.53 -28.39
N TRP A 128 -20.44 -21.46 -27.69
CA TRP A 128 -21.66 -20.69 -27.96
C TRP A 128 -21.63 -20.02 -29.34
N ARG A 129 -20.49 -19.48 -29.77
CA ARG A 129 -20.37 -18.92 -31.14
C ARG A 129 -20.61 -19.98 -32.21
N THR A 130 -20.18 -21.22 -31.98
CA THR A 130 -20.41 -22.33 -32.89
C THR A 130 -21.90 -22.72 -32.94
N GLU A 131 -22.56 -22.82 -31.78
CA GLU A 131 -24.00 -23.14 -31.72
C GLU A 131 -24.88 -22.00 -32.25
N LEU A 132 -24.50 -20.75 -31.99
CA LEU A 132 -25.20 -19.57 -32.50
C LEU A 132 -25.18 -19.52 -34.03
N ALA A 133 -24.05 -19.82 -34.66
CA ALA A 133 -23.97 -19.91 -36.12
C ALA A 133 -24.90 -21.00 -36.71
N LYS A 134 -25.03 -22.15 -36.03
CA LYS A 134 -25.96 -23.22 -36.44
C LYS A 134 -27.43 -22.78 -36.32
N LEU A 135 -27.77 -22.11 -35.22
CA LEU A 135 -29.13 -21.59 -35.00
C LEU A 135 -29.47 -20.46 -35.99
N GLU A 136 -28.51 -19.58 -36.28
CA GLU A 136 -28.65 -18.52 -37.28
C GLU A 136 -28.96 -19.09 -38.66
N GLN A 137 -28.19 -20.10 -39.10
CA GLN A 137 -28.46 -20.79 -40.36
C GLN A 137 -29.85 -21.45 -40.34
N ARG A 138 -30.21 -22.14 -39.26
CA ARG A 138 -31.52 -22.80 -39.14
C ARG A 138 -32.69 -21.82 -39.21
N VAL A 139 -32.56 -20.65 -38.57
CA VAL A 139 -33.58 -19.60 -38.63
C VAL A 139 -33.66 -19.01 -40.04
N GLN A 140 -32.52 -18.79 -40.70
CA GLN A 140 -32.46 -18.31 -42.08
C GLN A 140 -33.14 -19.29 -43.05
N ASP A 141 -32.87 -20.59 -42.92
CA ASP A 141 -33.50 -21.64 -43.73
C ASP A 141 -35.01 -21.70 -43.54
N LEU A 142 -35.50 -21.49 -42.31
CA LEU A 142 -36.94 -21.44 -42.02
C LEU A 142 -37.58 -20.16 -42.56
N ASP A 143 -36.92 -19.01 -42.45
CA ASP A 143 -37.44 -17.74 -42.94
C ASP A 143 -37.47 -17.66 -44.48
N ALA A 144 -36.68 -18.48 -45.19
CA ALA A 144 -36.71 -18.60 -46.64
C ALA A 144 -37.87 -19.46 -47.19
N GLN A 145 -38.54 -20.26 -46.34
CA GLN A 145 -39.62 -21.17 -46.78
C GLN A 145 -40.98 -20.46 -46.82
N PRO A 146 -41.71 -20.51 -47.95
CA PRO A 146 -43.09 -20.04 -47.99
C PRO A 146 -44.02 -21.01 -47.26
N GLY A 147 -44.95 -20.49 -46.47
CA GLY A 147 -46.04 -21.30 -45.86
C GLY A 147 -45.61 -22.24 -44.72
N LEU A 148 -44.82 -21.74 -43.76
CA LEU A 148 -44.40 -22.50 -42.58
C LEU A 148 -45.59 -23.14 -41.83
N THR A 149 -45.44 -24.41 -41.45
CA THR A 149 -46.40 -25.10 -40.58
C THR A 149 -46.33 -24.58 -39.14
N SER A 150 -47.35 -24.87 -38.33
CA SER A 150 -47.39 -24.49 -36.91
C SER A 150 -46.17 -25.00 -36.13
N ASP A 151 -45.70 -26.22 -36.41
CA ASP A 151 -44.54 -26.79 -35.72
C ASP A 151 -43.23 -26.14 -36.17
N GLN A 152 -43.11 -25.77 -37.46
CA GLN A 152 -41.94 -25.02 -37.94
C GLN A 152 -41.89 -23.61 -37.34
N LEU A 153 -43.05 -22.95 -37.15
CA LEU A 153 -43.13 -21.67 -36.45
C LEU A 153 -42.67 -21.79 -34.98
N LYS A 154 -43.06 -22.86 -34.28
CA LYS A 154 -42.58 -23.12 -32.91
C LYS A 154 -41.07 -23.32 -32.87
N VAL A 155 -40.52 -24.13 -33.78
CA VAL A 155 -39.07 -24.36 -33.89
C VAL A 155 -38.33 -23.06 -34.14
N ARG A 156 -38.82 -22.20 -35.05
CA ARG A 156 -38.22 -20.89 -35.31
C ARG A 156 -38.21 -20.01 -34.06
N THR A 157 -39.33 -19.92 -33.34
CA THR A 157 -39.43 -19.13 -32.12
C THR A 157 -38.48 -19.64 -31.04
N GLN A 158 -38.39 -20.96 -30.84
CA GLN A 158 -37.44 -21.58 -29.90
C GLN A 158 -35.99 -21.31 -30.30
N ALA A 159 -35.64 -21.43 -31.59
CA ALA A 159 -34.30 -21.14 -32.08
C ALA A 159 -33.90 -19.67 -31.84
N ARG A 160 -34.81 -18.72 -32.10
CA ARG A 160 -34.58 -17.29 -31.80
C ARG A 160 -34.39 -17.04 -30.30
N ALA A 161 -35.22 -17.64 -29.45
CA ALA A 161 -35.06 -17.51 -28.00
C ALA A 161 -33.70 -18.06 -27.52
N GLN A 162 -33.29 -19.24 -28.03
CA GLN A 162 -31.99 -19.84 -27.70
C GLN A 162 -30.81 -19.01 -28.22
N MET A 163 -30.94 -18.38 -29.40
CA MET A 163 -29.93 -17.44 -29.90
C MET A 163 -29.76 -16.25 -28.96
N ASP A 164 -30.85 -15.67 -28.47
CA ASP A 164 -30.80 -14.55 -27.53
C ASP A 164 -30.17 -14.96 -26.20
N GLU A 165 -30.47 -16.17 -25.70
CA GLU A 165 -29.79 -16.74 -24.53
C GLU A 165 -28.27 -16.85 -24.74
N TYR A 166 -27.82 -17.38 -25.89
CA TYR A 166 -26.39 -17.47 -26.19
C TYR A 166 -25.72 -16.11 -26.35
N ARG A 167 -26.39 -15.12 -26.95
CA ARG A 167 -25.87 -13.74 -27.07
C ARG A 167 -25.68 -13.12 -25.69
N ASN A 168 -26.67 -13.27 -24.80
CA ASN A 168 -26.59 -12.77 -23.43
C ASN A 168 -25.48 -13.45 -22.62
N ALA A 169 -25.37 -14.78 -22.72
CA ALA A 169 -24.31 -15.55 -22.06
C ALA A 169 -22.91 -15.16 -22.57
N ALA A 170 -22.76 -14.96 -23.88
CA ALA A 170 -21.52 -14.52 -24.49
C ALA A 170 -21.13 -13.11 -24.00
N ALA A 171 -22.06 -12.15 -24.03
CA ALA A 171 -21.81 -10.80 -23.53
C ALA A 171 -21.45 -10.77 -22.04
N ALA A 172 -22.06 -11.64 -21.22
CA ALA A 172 -21.67 -11.79 -19.81
C ALA A 172 -20.25 -12.33 -19.66
N SER A 173 -19.88 -13.37 -20.42
CA SER A 173 -18.52 -13.94 -20.36
C SER A 173 -17.46 -12.99 -20.88
N GLU A 174 -17.75 -12.20 -21.92
CA GLU A 174 -16.83 -11.18 -22.42
C GLU A 174 -16.56 -10.09 -21.37
N ARG A 175 -17.59 -9.67 -20.62
CA ARG A 175 -17.42 -8.76 -19.47
C ARG A 175 -16.55 -9.38 -18.37
N SER A 176 -16.83 -10.62 -17.97
CA SER A 176 -16.02 -11.33 -16.96
C SER A 176 -14.56 -11.49 -17.39
N LEU A 177 -14.29 -11.74 -18.67
CA LEU A 177 -12.92 -11.77 -19.20
C LEU A 177 -12.22 -10.41 -19.08
N GLY A 178 -12.93 -9.31 -19.33
CA GLY A 178 -12.41 -7.96 -19.12
C GLY A 178 -12.10 -7.67 -17.66
N GLU A 179 -12.98 -8.05 -16.73
CA GLU A 179 -12.77 -7.91 -15.29
C GLU A 179 -11.56 -8.71 -14.81
N ILE A 180 -11.44 -9.98 -15.22
CA ILE A 180 -10.28 -10.83 -14.90
C ILE A 180 -8.98 -10.17 -15.38
N ALA A 181 -8.96 -9.67 -16.63
CA ALA A 181 -7.78 -9.01 -17.18
C ALA A 181 -7.40 -7.75 -16.38
N SER A 182 -8.39 -6.95 -15.98
CA SER A 182 -8.17 -5.75 -15.17
C SER A 182 -7.61 -6.09 -13.79
N ILE A 183 -8.17 -7.10 -13.11
CA ILE A 183 -7.68 -7.55 -11.78
C ILE A 183 -6.23 -8.00 -11.88
N LEU A 184 -5.91 -8.87 -12.84
CA LEU A 184 -4.54 -9.37 -13.02
C LEU A 184 -3.54 -8.25 -13.35
N ALA A 185 -3.94 -7.28 -14.19
CA ALA A 185 -3.10 -6.14 -14.49
C ALA A 185 -2.84 -5.27 -13.25
N GLN A 186 -3.85 -5.05 -12.42
CA GLN A 186 -3.71 -4.28 -11.18
C GLN A 186 -2.77 -4.97 -10.18
N LEU A 187 -2.90 -6.28 -9.99
CA LEU A 187 -2.04 -7.05 -9.09
C LEU A 187 -0.57 -7.07 -9.55
N ARG A 188 -0.33 -7.21 -10.86
CA ARG A 188 1.02 -7.10 -11.42
C ARG A 188 1.63 -5.72 -11.22
N LYS A 189 0.84 -4.66 -11.46
CA LYS A 189 1.28 -3.30 -11.21
C LYS A 189 1.65 -3.09 -9.73
N GLU A 190 0.86 -3.63 -8.80
CA GLU A 190 1.16 -3.57 -7.38
C GLU A 190 2.47 -4.30 -7.05
N GLN A 191 2.63 -5.53 -7.55
CA GLN A 191 3.88 -6.29 -7.42
C GLN A 191 5.10 -5.48 -7.89
N ASP A 192 5.02 -4.87 -9.08
CA ASP A 192 6.11 -4.07 -9.65
C ASP A 192 6.42 -2.83 -8.79
N VAL A 193 5.39 -2.14 -8.31
CA VAL A 193 5.54 -0.94 -7.46
C VAL A 193 6.25 -1.28 -6.15
N TYR A 194 5.87 -2.36 -5.48
CA TYR A 194 6.51 -2.75 -4.23
C TYR A 194 7.91 -3.32 -4.43
N ALA A 195 8.15 -4.06 -5.51
CA ALA A 195 9.49 -4.52 -5.87
C ALA A 195 10.45 -3.35 -6.14
N ALA A 196 10.00 -2.35 -6.91
CA ALA A 196 10.78 -1.14 -7.19
C ALA A 196 11.04 -0.32 -5.93
N SER A 197 10.00 -0.12 -5.10
CA SER A 197 10.14 0.62 -3.83
C SER A 197 11.12 -0.07 -2.88
N LEU A 198 11.07 -1.40 -2.78
CA LEU A 198 12.02 -2.17 -1.97
C LEU A 198 13.45 -1.99 -2.47
N ALA A 199 13.68 -2.11 -3.78
CA ALA A 199 15.01 -1.96 -4.37
C ALA A 199 15.56 -0.55 -4.16
N GLU A 200 14.73 0.49 -4.32
CA GLU A 200 15.10 1.88 -4.08
C GLU A 200 15.53 2.11 -2.64
N TRP A 201 14.70 1.70 -1.67
CA TRP A 201 15.01 1.89 -0.25
C TRP A 201 16.22 1.07 0.23
N GLN A 202 16.41 -0.14 -0.31
CA GLN A 202 17.61 -0.93 -0.06
C GLN A 202 18.87 -0.24 -0.62
N GLY A 203 18.80 0.26 -1.85
CA GLY A 203 19.89 1.01 -2.48
C GLY A 203 20.23 2.29 -1.71
N PHE A 204 19.20 3.00 -1.25
CA PHE A 204 19.35 4.21 -0.46
C PHE A 204 20.02 3.94 0.90
N LEU A 205 19.59 2.91 1.64
CA LEU A 205 20.25 2.49 2.89
C LEU A 205 21.68 2.00 2.67
N ALA A 206 21.94 1.27 1.59
CA ALA A 206 23.28 0.80 1.27
C ALA A 206 24.22 1.99 0.99
N LYS A 207 23.73 2.99 0.26
CA LYS A 207 24.47 4.23 0.00
C LYS A 207 24.74 5.02 1.29
N GLU A 208 23.76 5.18 2.16
CA GLU A 208 23.95 5.83 3.46
C GLU A 208 25.05 5.13 4.28
N LYS A 209 25.02 3.80 4.36
CA LYS A 209 26.05 3.02 5.07
C LYS A 209 27.44 3.20 4.45
N ALA A 210 27.53 3.23 3.12
CA ALA A 210 28.78 3.49 2.42
C ALA A 210 29.30 4.91 2.67
N ASP A 211 28.41 5.91 2.70
CA ASP A 211 28.78 7.29 3.01
C ASP A 211 29.25 7.44 4.46
N ILE A 212 28.57 6.81 5.42
CA ILE A 212 29.01 6.75 6.83
C ILE A 212 30.41 6.12 6.93
N ALA A 213 30.64 4.99 6.25
CA ALA A 213 31.94 4.33 6.25
C ALA A 213 33.04 5.21 5.63
N ARG A 214 32.70 5.99 4.58
CA ARG A 214 33.62 6.92 3.91
C ARG A 214 34.05 8.08 4.80
N VAL A 215 33.14 8.64 5.59
CA VAL A 215 33.45 9.76 6.51
C VAL A 215 33.94 9.30 7.88
N GLY A 216 33.81 8.01 8.19
CA GLY A 216 34.45 7.34 9.33
C GLY A 216 33.64 7.29 10.62
N SER A 217 32.53 8.01 10.73
CA SER A 217 31.62 7.93 11.89
C SER A 217 30.22 8.42 11.58
N ASN A 218 29.23 8.00 12.39
CA ASN A 218 27.87 8.53 12.32
C ASN A 218 27.83 10.03 12.64
N GLU A 219 28.62 10.50 13.61
CA GLU A 219 28.69 11.92 14.00
C GLU A 219 29.14 12.80 12.84
N ALA A 220 30.21 12.40 12.14
CA ALA A 220 30.72 13.13 10.98
C ALA A 220 29.70 13.16 9.83
N TYR A 221 29.07 12.01 9.55
CA TYR A 221 28.02 11.90 8.54
C TYR A 221 26.81 12.79 8.88
N VAL A 222 26.34 12.75 10.14
CA VAL A 222 25.20 13.54 10.60
C VAL A 222 25.51 15.02 10.52
N THR A 223 26.71 15.44 10.92
CA THR A 223 27.13 16.84 10.82
C THR A 223 27.11 17.34 9.37
N GLU A 224 27.68 16.59 8.43
CA GLU A 224 27.68 16.96 7.00
C GLU A 224 26.25 17.00 6.43
N LYS A 225 25.44 15.98 6.72
CA LYS A 225 24.09 15.87 6.17
C LYS A 225 23.11 16.85 6.77
N LEU A 226 23.27 17.20 8.04
CA LEU A 226 22.41 18.16 8.70
C LEU A 226 22.48 19.53 8.02
N GLU A 227 23.67 19.97 7.62
CA GLU A 227 23.84 21.23 6.88
C GLU A 227 23.19 21.17 5.50
N GLN A 228 23.27 20.03 4.80
CA GLN A 228 22.56 19.82 3.53
C GLN A 228 21.04 19.92 3.71
N VAL A 229 20.46 19.26 4.72
CA VAL A 229 19.01 19.24 4.95
C VAL A 229 18.47 20.58 5.48
N LYS A 230 19.28 21.33 6.23
CA LYS A 230 18.95 22.70 6.64
C LYS A 230 18.85 23.63 5.43
N GLY A 231 19.77 23.51 4.48
CA GLY A 231 19.79 24.35 3.27
C GLY A 231 18.73 23.99 2.22
N ASP A 232 18.11 22.82 2.31
CA ASP A 232 17.12 22.33 1.35
C ASP A 232 15.68 22.74 1.73
N ASP A 233 15.43 24.04 1.84
CA ASP A 233 14.12 24.61 2.21
C ASP A 233 13.03 24.40 1.14
N ALA A 234 13.42 24.04 -0.09
CA ALA A 234 12.50 23.71 -1.17
C ALA A 234 11.82 22.34 -1.00
N LYS A 235 12.35 21.48 -0.11
CA LYS A 235 11.78 20.15 0.12
C LYS A 235 10.51 20.20 0.94
N PRO A 236 9.54 19.30 0.67
CA PRO A 236 8.36 19.15 1.51
C PRO A 236 8.73 18.92 2.98
N LEU A 237 7.98 19.56 3.89
CA LEU A 237 8.20 19.44 5.34
C LEU A 237 8.26 17.99 5.82
N ALA A 238 7.41 17.12 5.26
CA ALA A 238 7.38 15.70 5.60
C ALA A 238 8.72 14.98 5.30
N GLU A 239 9.34 15.27 4.15
CA GLU A 239 10.64 14.70 3.79
C GLU A 239 11.74 15.21 4.73
N ARG A 240 11.74 16.52 5.01
CA ARG A 240 12.70 17.15 5.94
C ARG A 240 12.58 16.56 7.35
N LEU A 241 11.35 16.35 7.83
CA LEU A 241 11.08 15.71 9.12
C LEU A 241 11.57 14.25 9.16
N ALA A 242 11.31 13.47 8.11
CA ALA A 242 11.76 12.09 8.02
C ALA A 242 13.30 11.99 8.09
N TYR A 243 14.00 12.85 7.33
CA TYR A 243 15.46 12.94 7.36
C TYR A 243 15.99 13.44 8.70
N ALA A 244 15.42 14.50 9.28
CA ALA A 244 15.85 15.01 10.58
C ALA A 244 15.74 13.93 11.67
N ARG A 245 14.64 13.16 11.69
CA ARG A 245 14.46 12.03 12.59
C ARG A 245 15.47 10.92 12.32
N ARG A 246 15.80 10.62 11.06
CA ARG A 246 16.87 9.67 10.72
C ARG A 246 18.21 10.12 11.29
N LEU A 247 18.61 11.37 11.08
CA LEU A 247 19.89 11.90 11.54
C LEU A 247 20.00 11.82 13.07
N VAL A 248 18.93 12.17 13.80
CA VAL A 248 18.87 12.02 15.27
C VAL A 248 18.95 10.55 15.70
N ARG A 249 18.48 9.59 14.90
CA ARG A 249 18.64 8.16 15.23
C ARG A 249 20.04 7.63 14.96
N LEU A 250 20.71 8.14 13.93
CA LEU A 250 22.11 7.80 13.63
C LEU A 250 23.07 8.36 14.68
N ASP A 251 22.82 9.59 15.14
CA ASP A 251 23.55 10.23 16.23
C ASP A 251 22.57 10.83 17.26
N PRO A 252 22.19 10.04 18.28
CA PRO A 252 21.29 10.49 19.34
C PRO A 252 21.90 11.53 20.30
N VAL A 253 23.21 11.77 20.27
CA VAL A 253 23.85 12.77 21.14
C VAL A 253 24.00 14.13 20.47
N SER A 254 23.82 14.22 19.14
CA SER A 254 23.85 15.48 18.38
C SER A 254 22.84 16.51 18.93
N ALA A 255 23.36 17.58 19.54
CA ALA A 255 22.53 18.70 20.00
C ALA A 255 21.94 19.47 18.81
N ASP A 256 22.70 19.63 17.73
CA ASP A 256 22.25 20.37 16.55
C ASP A 256 21.18 19.61 15.77
N GLY A 257 21.29 18.27 15.67
CA GLY A 257 20.24 17.44 15.08
C GLY A 257 18.92 17.54 15.85
N LYS A 258 18.98 17.52 17.19
CA LYS A 258 17.79 17.70 18.05
C LYS A 258 17.17 19.08 17.91
N ARG A 259 17.98 20.15 17.89
CA ARG A 259 17.51 21.53 17.67
C ARG A 259 16.84 21.69 16.31
N PHE A 260 17.44 21.15 15.26
CA PHE A 260 16.85 21.20 13.93
C PHE A 260 15.51 20.48 13.87
N LEU A 261 15.42 19.26 14.43
CA LEU A 261 14.17 18.53 14.52
C LEU A 261 13.11 19.30 15.32
N ALA A 262 13.49 19.88 16.47
CA ALA A 262 12.61 20.71 17.28
C ALA A 262 12.06 21.88 16.46
N GLY A 263 12.91 22.62 15.74
CA GLY A 263 12.51 23.72 14.86
C GLY A 263 11.51 23.30 13.78
N LEU A 264 11.71 22.15 13.13
CA LEU A 264 10.76 21.61 12.14
C LEU A 264 9.42 21.20 12.75
N THR A 265 9.40 20.81 14.02
CA THR A 265 8.16 20.44 14.75
C THR A 265 7.51 21.60 15.49
N GLY A 266 8.08 22.81 15.42
CA GLY A 266 7.59 23.98 16.14
C GLY A 266 7.90 23.98 17.65
N GLY A 267 8.86 23.15 18.10
CA GLY A 267 9.39 23.20 19.45
C GLY A 267 10.21 24.48 19.65
N GLU A 268 10.05 25.14 20.80
CA GLU A 268 10.76 26.39 21.11
C GLU A 268 12.27 26.21 20.95
N GLU A 269 12.90 27.11 20.17
CA GLU A 269 14.35 27.27 20.20
C GLU A 269 14.76 27.65 21.63
N GLU A 270 15.46 26.75 22.31
CA GLU A 270 16.12 27.05 23.57
C GLU A 270 17.18 28.13 23.27
N LYS A 271 16.81 29.41 23.48
CA LYS A 271 17.71 30.54 23.28
C LYS A 271 19.01 30.27 24.03
N PRO A 272 20.19 30.41 23.38
CA PRO A 272 21.45 30.17 24.06
C PRO A 272 21.51 31.07 25.30
N ALA A 273 21.78 30.45 26.45
CA ALA A 273 21.87 31.14 27.73
C ALA A 273 22.78 32.37 27.58
N PRO A 274 22.35 33.56 28.07
CA PRO A 274 23.14 34.77 27.93
C PRO A 274 24.52 34.55 28.54
N LYS A 275 25.57 34.88 27.79
CA LYS A 275 26.97 34.80 28.24
C LYS A 275 27.07 35.41 29.65
N PRO A 276 27.73 34.75 30.62
CA PRO A 276 27.87 35.30 31.95
C PRO A 276 28.56 36.66 31.87
N ALA A 277 27.93 37.67 32.45
CA ALA A 277 28.47 39.03 32.50
C ALA A 277 29.85 39.01 33.19
N PRO A 278 30.82 39.81 32.71
CA PRO A 278 32.17 39.81 33.27
C PRO A 278 32.14 40.18 34.75
N ALA A 279 32.76 39.34 35.58
CA ALA A 279 32.81 39.48 37.02
C ALA A 279 33.36 40.87 37.42
N ARG A 280 32.55 41.66 38.12
CA ARG A 280 33.00 42.89 38.78
C ARG A 280 34.06 42.52 39.82
N LYS A 281 35.30 42.96 39.60
CA LYS A 281 36.40 42.85 40.58
C LYS A 281 36.01 43.57 41.88
N ALA A 282 35.89 42.83 42.98
CA ALA A 282 35.78 43.39 44.32
C ALA A 282 37.08 44.13 44.68
N LYS A 283 36.97 45.40 45.07
CA LYS A 283 38.08 46.20 45.61
C LYS A 283 38.52 45.59 46.95
N LYS A 284 39.80 45.20 47.05
CA LYS A 284 40.48 44.84 48.31
C LYS A 284 40.38 45.99 49.32
N ALA A 285 39.71 45.76 50.45
CA ALA A 285 39.86 46.58 51.64
C ALA A 285 41.25 46.30 52.26
N LYS A 286 42.09 47.35 52.38
CA LYS A 286 43.37 47.28 53.07
C LYS A 286 43.13 47.16 54.57
N SER A 287 43.72 46.14 55.18
CA SER A 287 43.88 46.04 56.63
C SER A 287 44.72 47.22 57.14
N LYS A 288 44.24 47.91 58.18
CA LYS A 288 45.08 48.79 58.99
C LYS A 288 45.08 48.27 60.42
N LYS A 289 46.18 47.61 60.73
CA LYS A 289 46.64 47.22 62.07
C LYS A 289 46.91 48.52 62.85
N ALA A 290 46.29 48.68 64.01
CA ALA A 290 46.71 49.66 65.01
C ALA A 290 46.74 48.96 66.38
N ARG A 291 47.89 49.06 67.04
CA ARG A 291 48.26 48.47 68.32
C ARG A 291 48.33 49.60 69.34
N ALA A 292 47.98 49.29 70.60
CA ALA A 292 48.10 50.09 71.84
C ALA A 292 47.09 51.26 71.96
N ALA A 293 46.54 51.61 73.13
CA ALA A 293 47.10 51.58 74.49
C ALA A 293 46.02 51.47 75.60
N ASN A 294 46.51 51.08 76.80
CA ASN A 294 45.90 50.99 78.15
C ASN A 294 44.94 49.82 78.44
#